data_AF-A0A3A6EDI8-F1
#
_entry.id   AF-A0A3A6EDI8-F1
#
_cell.length_a   1.000
_cell.length_b   1.000
_cell.length_c   1.000
_cell.angle_alpha   90.00
_cell.angle_beta   90.00
_cell.angle_gamma   90.00
#
_symmetry.space_group_name_H-M   'P 1'
#
loop_
_entity.id
_entity.type
_entity.pdbx_description
1 polymer ?
#
loop_
_entity_poly.entity_id
_entity_poly.type
_entity_poly.pdbx_seq_one_letter_code
_entity_poly.pdbx_strand_id
1 'polypeptide(L)'
;MSLYNSLYEREGHGISPNEPEKKGFARFCQMVGRDLGQLLGTNLIVCVLCLPAALGVSLGVTLFSLPITVVCSLLTGLLVGPAMLLLADCALRSLQNDPSQWLPRAKQTLAAHWKSACGFGCIGTLVLGLLCFVSAFVFEVAAQQGYYPGLAVLVFLALDFLVLAVFSTLCAAVLPLQAPDSLLRRAGRLLLNTPIRCVAAGIVMLAGIGGMLLLFPVSVFWAVLFGFWLPGLAAMQTLFPVLRQEYGVQVRTIPHPAAPDKILTAQEQKRRSRVNWWYYNWGIVVVAAMVIVGAAYVAHGLLTAVDPDYTVAVVTAEALPDDAVQRLQTALAGYADDANGDGAVVVQVNNYTWSANAALTDMNGQMAGATQLNTDLANDESTIWILEDPEGFEQAYGALSEKLGADWAGQLIDWDEQPVLSALDLGSYNTTTDGSQRIAVQSCFAGCKIAIFDREDRLWRSLSS
;
A
#
# COMPACT_ATOMS: atom_id res chain seq x y z
N MET A 1 14.60 38.02 -19.67
CA MET A 1 14.77 37.31 -18.39
C MET A 1 14.05 35.98 -18.50
N SER A 2 14.76 34.86 -18.35
CA SER A 2 14.20 33.51 -18.51
C SER A 2 13.15 33.24 -17.42
N LEU A 3 12.03 32.57 -17.77
CA LEU A 3 10.99 32.09 -16.84
C LEU A 3 11.57 31.26 -15.67
N TYR A 4 12.74 30.68 -15.89
CA TYR A 4 13.55 29.98 -14.87
C TYR A 4 14.01 30.94 -13.76
N ASN A 5 14.44 32.18 -14.03
CA ASN A 5 14.90 33.07 -12.95
C ASN A 5 13.75 33.58 -12.07
N SER A 6 12.54 33.75 -12.61
CA SER A 6 11.39 34.24 -11.82
C SER A 6 10.84 33.23 -10.80
N LEU A 7 11.12 31.93 -10.98
CA LEU A 7 10.77 30.89 -10.02
C LEU A 7 11.89 30.62 -8.99
N TYR A 8 13.13 31.00 -9.30
CA TYR A 8 14.32 30.67 -8.51
C TYR A 8 14.85 31.82 -7.64
N GLU A 9 14.29 33.03 -7.72
CA GLU A 9 14.69 34.18 -6.87
C GLU A 9 13.69 34.51 -5.74
N ARG A 10 12.56 33.80 -5.62
CA ARG A 10 11.57 34.07 -4.55
C ARG A 10 11.99 33.44 -3.22
N GLU A 11 12.04 34.25 -2.16
CA GLU A 11 12.10 33.78 -0.77
C GLU A 11 10.91 32.85 -0.47
N GLY A 12 11.12 31.82 0.36
CA GLY A 12 10.12 30.80 0.67
C GLY A 12 8.85 31.35 1.34
N HIS A 13 7.78 30.57 1.35
CA HIS A 13 6.53 30.96 2.01
C HIS A 13 6.76 31.04 3.52
N GLY A 14 6.74 32.25 4.08
CA GLY A 14 6.92 32.50 5.51
C GLY A 14 5.66 33.07 6.16
N ILE A 15 5.33 32.70 7.40
CA ILE A 15 4.06 33.02 8.09
C ILE A 15 3.84 34.54 8.21
N SER A 16 2.58 34.98 8.12
CA SER A 16 2.15 36.35 8.41
C SER A 16 2.57 36.78 9.83
N PRO A 17 3.34 37.87 9.99
CA PRO A 17 3.89 38.29 11.28
C PRO A 17 2.88 38.60 12.41
N ASN A 18 1.59 38.83 12.09
CA ASN A 18 0.54 39.17 13.06
C ASN A 18 -0.31 37.97 13.52
N GLU A 19 0.00 36.76 13.09
CA GLU A 19 -0.80 35.58 13.44
C GLU A 19 -0.25 34.93 14.73
N PRO A 20 -1.09 34.72 15.78
CA PRO A 20 -0.63 34.08 17.01
C PRO A 20 -0.07 32.69 16.69
N GLU A 21 1.00 32.28 17.38
CA GLU A 21 1.63 30.98 17.17
C GLU A 21 0.60 29.87 17.39
N LYS A 22 0.11 29.30 16.29
CA LYS A 22 -0.88 28.22 16.33
C LYS A 22 -0.27 27.02 17.05
N LYS A 23 -1.10 26.30 17.80
CA LYS A 23 -0.69 25.09 18.56
C LYS A 23 -1.41 23.86 18.02
N GLY A 24 -0.80 22.69 18.20
CA GLY A 24 -1.39 21.40 17.83
C GLY A 24 -1.76 21.33 16.35
N PHE A 25 -2.98 20.85 16.07
CA PHE A 25 -3.49 20.62 14.72
C PHE A 25 -3.55 21.90 13.86
N ALA A 26 -3.88 23.05 14.46
CA ALA A 26 -3.93 24.31 13.73
C ALA A 26 -2.54 24.75 13.21
N ARG A 27 -1.47 24.41 13.95
CA ARG A 27 -0.08 24.60 13.49
C ARG A 27 0.24 23.65 12.35
N PHE A 28 -0.20 22.39 12.46
CA PHE A 28 -0.01 21.38 11.43
C PHE A 28 -0.61 21.82 10.10
N CYS A 29 -1.89 22.20 10.08
CA CYS A 29 -2.55 22.70 8.87
C CYS A 29 -1.84 23.92 8.28
N GLN A 30 -1.36 24.85 9.11
CA GLN A 30 -0.60 26.01 8.65
C GLN A 30 0.72 25.61 7.98
N MET A 31 1.44 24.64 8.53
CA MET A 31 2.66 24.10 7.91
C MET A 31 2.34 23.42 6.58
N VAL A 32 1.29 22.60 6.53
CA VAL A 32 0.84 21.96 5.29
C VAL A 32 0.47 23.00 4.23
N GLY A 33 -0.30 24.04 4.58
CA GLY A 33 -0.70 25.08 3.64
C GLY A 33 0.48 25.89 3.07
N ARG A 34 1.47 26.17 3.91
CA ARG A 34 2.65 26.97 3.57
C ARG A 34 3.71 26.19 2.79
N ASP A 35 3.96 24.96 3.22
CA ASP A 35 5.13 24.18 2.82
C ASP A 35 4.78 22.93 1.98
N LEU A 36 3.54 22.81 1.49
CA LEU A 36 3.10 21.62 0.77
C LEU A 36 4.05 21.21 -0.35
N GLY A 37 4.52 22.17 -1.15
CA GLY A 37 5.41 21.89 -2.29
C GLY A 37 6.75 21.29 -1.88
N GLN A 38 7.37 21.78 -0.79
CA GLN A 38 8.62 21.21 -0.29
C GLN A 38 8.41 19.86 0.40
N LEU A 39 7.28 19.68 1.10
CA LEU A 39 6.94 18.42 1.75
C LEU A 39 6.67 17.33 0.71
N LEU A 40 5.91 17.63 -0.34
CA LEU A 40 5.62 16.72 -1.44
C LEU A 40 6.88 16.41 -2.27
N GLY A 41 7.68 17.42 -2.61
CA GLY A 41 8.94 17.23 -3.32
C GLY A 41 9.93 16.37 -2.55
N THR A 42 10.03 16.58 -1.22
CA THR A 42 10.85 15.73 -0.35
C THR A 42 10.27 14.32 -0.27
N ASN A 43 8.95 14.15 -0.18
CA ASN A 43 8.31 12.84 -0.15
C ASN A 43 8.62 12.02 -1.40
N LEU A 44 8.53 12.61 -2.59
CA LEU A 44 8.86 11.93 -3.84
C LEU A 44 10.31 11.42 -3.86
N ILE A 45 11.26 12.25 -3.42
CA ILE A 45 12.67 11.84 -3.31
C ILE A 45 12.80 10.68 -2.32
N VAL A 46 12.13 10.77 -1.16
CA VAL A 46 12.16 9.71 -0.13
C VAL A 46 11.57 8.41 -0.66
N CYS A 47 10.42 8.45 -1.34
CA CYS A 47 9.81 7.29 -1.98
C CYS A 47 10.82 6.62 -2.93
N VAL A 48 11.42 7.37 -3.85
CA VAL A 48 12.38 6.83 -4.83
C VAL A 48 13.61 6.21 -4.15
N LEU A 49 14.12 6.84 -3.10
CA LEU A 49 15.30 6.34 -2.36
C LEU A 49 14.98 5.13 -1.48
N CYS A 50 13.75 5.00 -0.98
CA CYS A 50 13.33 3.88 -0.13
C CYS A 50 12.83 2.66 -0.93
N LEU A 51 12.42 2.83 -2.20
CA LEU A 51 11.94 1.74 -3.06
C LEU A 51 12.92 0.55 -3.16
N PRO A 52 14.23 0.76 -3.40
CA PRO A 52 15.18 -0.35 -3.43
C PRO A 52 15.23 -1.14 -2.12
N ALA A 53 15.07 -0.47 -0.97
CA ALA A 53 15.07 -1.13 0.32
C ALA A 53 13.82 -1.97 0.54
N ALA A 54 12.64 -1.45 0.18
CA ALA A 54 11.39 -2.21 0.24
C ALA A 54 11.47 -3.48 -0.61
N LEU A 55 11.92 -3.35 -1.86
CA LEU A 55 12.06 -4.49 -2.78
C LEU A 55 13.16 -5.46 -2.34
N GLY A 56 14.32 -4.96 -1.92
CA GLY A 56 15.46 -5.79 -1.55
C GLY A 56 15.23 -6.59 -0.26
N VAL A 57 14.61 -5.97 0.76
CA VAL A 57 14.23 -6.68 1.99
C VAL A 57 13.12 -7.68 1.70
N SER A 58 12.10 -7.29 0.93
CA SER A 58 11.03 -8.21 0.52
C SER A 58 11.58 -9.42 -0.21
N LEU A 59 12.49 -9.22 -1.18
CA LEU A 59 13.12 -10.31 -1.92
C LEU A 59 13.86 -11.29 -1.00
N GLY A 60 14.66 -10.78 -0.05
CA GLY A 60 15.40 -11.61 0.89
C GLY A 60 14.48 -12.46 1.79
N VAL A 61 13.38 -11.86 2.24
CA VAL A 61 12.35 -12.53 3.06
C VAL A 61 11.59 -13.57 2.24
N THR A 62 11.12 -13.23 1.05
CA THR A 62 10.37 -14.15 0.16
C THR A 62 11.23 -15.37 -0.24
N LEU A 63 12.52 -15.17 -0.47
CA LEU A 63 13.45 -16.27 -0.78
C LEU A 63 13.90 -17.06 0.45
N PHE A 64 13.42 -16.73 1.66
CA PHE A 64 13.88 -17.29 2.93
C PHE A 64 15.42 -17.33 3.06
N SER A 65 16.10 -16.30 2.52
CA SER A 65 17.56 -16.21 2.50
C SER A 65 18.07 -15.09 3.40
N LEU A 66 18.60 -15.48 4.57
CA LEU A 66 19.22 -14.54 5.52
C LEU A 66 20.42 -13.78 4.91
N PRO A 67 21.36 -14.41 4.17
CA PRO A 67 22.47 -13.69 3.56
C PRO A 67 22.02 -12.62 2.56
N ILE A 68 21.03 -12.94 1.72
CA ILE A 68 20.46 -11.98 0.75
C ILE A 68 19.79 -10.83 1.51
N THR A 69 19.00 -11.14 2.54
CA THR A 69 18.34 -10.13 3.37
C THR A 69 19.35 -9.17 4.00
N VAL A 70 20.45 -9.69 4.56
CA VAL A 70 21.51 -8.87 5.18
C VAL A 70 22.20 -7.97 4.13
N VAL A 71 22.60 -8.54 2.99
CA VAL A 71 23.31 -7.79 1.94
C VAL A 71 22.40 -6.72 1.33
N CYS A 72 21.17 -7.08 0.96
CA CYS A 72 20.19 -6.14 0.42
C CYS A 72 19.86 -5.04 1.43
N SER A 73 19.68 -5.37 2.72
CA SER A 73 19.41 -4.38 3.76
C SER A 73 20.56 -3.38 3.92
N LEU A 74 21.81 -3.85 3.95
CA LEU A 74 22.98 -2.98 4.08
C LEU A 74 23.16 -2.08 2.86
N LEU A 75 23.07 -2.62 1.65
CA LEU A 75 23.26 -1.86 0.41
C LEU A 75 22.16 -0.81 0.22
N THR A 76 20.91 -1.19 0.42
CA THR A 76 19.77 -0.29 0.22
C THR A 76 19.65 0.72 1.38
N GLY A 77 20.14 0.38 2.57
CA GLY A 77 20.26 1.30 3.71
C GLY A 77 21.13 2.52 3.45
N LEU A 78 22.10 2.43 2.53
CA LEU A 78 22.90 3.57 2.10
C LEU A 78 22.05 4.69 1.49
N LEU A 79 20.87 4.35 0.93
CA LEU A 79 19.92 5.29 0.33
C LEU A 79 18.85 5.73 1.34
N VAL A 80 18.35 4.82 2.18
CA VAL A 80 17.32 5.11 3.19
C VAL A 80 17.80 6.14 4.22
N GLY A 81 19.07 6.07 4.61
CA GLY A 81 19.66 7.03 5.55
C GLY A 81 19.55 8.49 5.09
N PRO A 82 20.10 8.84 3.91
CA PRO A 82 19.89 10.12 3.25
C PRO A 82 18.42 10.52 3.10
N ALA A 83 17.55 9.59 2.74
CA ALA A 83 16.12 9.85 2.60
C ALA A 83 15.50 10.34 3.91
N MET A 84 15.73 9.63 5.01
CA MET A 84 15.23 10.01 6.33
C MET A 84 15.85 11.32 6.85
N LEU A 85 17.11 11.59 6.53
CA LEU A 85 17.75 12.88 6.83
C LEU A 85 17.03 14.05 6.14
N LEU A 86 16.73 13.92 4.84
CA LEU A 86 16.05 14.97 4.08
C LEU A 86 14.64 15.21 4.62
N LEU A 87 13.93 14.13 4.97
CA LEU A 87 12.61 14.20 5.59
C LEU A 87 12.64 14.95 6.92
N ALA A 88 13.58 14.60 7.79
CA ALA A 88 13.72 15.21 9.11
C ALA A 88 14.17 16.67 9.03
N ASP A 89 15.11 17.02 8.14
CA ASP A 89 15.50 18.41 7.90
C ASP A 89 14.31 19.21 7.37
N CYS A 90 13.56 18.69 6.40
CA CYS A 90 12.37 19.36 5.87
C CYS A 90 11.32 19.62 6.95
N ALA A 91 11.00 18.62 7.78
CA ALA A 91 10.05 18.75 8.86
C ALA A 91 10.52 19.74 9.94
N LEU A 92 11.80 19.65 10.35
CA LEU A 92 12.37 20.52 11.36
C LEU A 92 12.40 21.99 10.90
N ARG A 93 12.78 22.24 9.64
CA ARG A 93 12.86 23.58 9.06
C ARG A 93 11.48 24.20 8.82
N SER A 94 10.50 23.36 8.46
CA SER A 94 9.09 23.75 8.45
C SER A 94 8.65 24.21 9.85
N LEU A 95 8.98 23.46 10.90
CA LEU A 95 8.66 23.87 12.29
C LEU A 95 9.40 25.13 12.75
N GLN A 96 10.61 25.39 12.23
CA GLN A 96 11.42 26.59 12.51
C GLN A 96 10.98 27.84 11.71
N ASN A 97 10.04 27.70 10.77
CA ASN A 97 9.64 28.76 9.83
C ASN A 97 10.80 29.29 8.98
N ASP A 98 11.71 28.41 8.56
CA ASP A 98 12.88 28.80 7.78
C ASP A 98 12.47 29.16 6.33
N PRO A 99 12.65 30.42 5.85
CA PRO A 99 12.26 30.84 4.50
C PRO A 99 13.25 30.41 3.41
N SER A 100 14.32 29.69 3.78
CA SER A 100 15.35 29.25 2.83
C SER A 100 14.82 28.31 1.75
N GLN A 101 15.42 28.40 0.55
CA GLN A 101 15.05 27.54 -0.58
C GLN A 101 15.33 26.07 -0.27
N TRP A 102 14.36 25.21 -0.55
CA TRP A 102 14.40 23.81 -0.12
C TRP A 102 15.49 22.99 -0.83
N LEU A 103 15.67 23.15 -2.15
CA LEU A 103 16.55 22.28 -2.95
C LEU A 103 18.05 22.53 -2.67
N PRO A 104 18.55 23.79 -2.66
CA PRO A 104 19.95 24.05 -2.32
C PRO A 104 20.26 23.67 -0.87
N ARG A 105 19.30 23.89 0.04
CA ARG A 105 19.41 23.50 1.44
C ARG A 105 19.50 21.99 1.62
N ALA A 106 18.60 21.24 0.98
CA ALA A 106 18.61 19.78 0.98
C ALA A 106 19.98 19.23 0.54
N LYS A 107 20.54 19.80 -0.53
CA LYS A 107 21.89 19.45 -1.02
C LYS A 107 22.97 19.76 0.02
N GLN A 108 22.90 20.91 0.69
CA GLN A 108 23.86 21.31 1.72
C GLN A 108 23.79 20.39 2.95
N THR A 109 22.59 20.12 3.46
CA THR A 109 22.37 19.23 4.59
C THR A 109 22.87 17.82 4.28
N LEU A 110 22.58 17.33 3.07
CA LEU A 110 23.09 16.04 2.62
C LEU A 110 24.62 16.05 2.54
N ALA A 111 25.24 17.05 1.92
CA ALA A 111 26.69 17.15 1.83
C ALA A 111 27.38 17.21 3.21
N ALA A 112 26.74 17.84 4.19
CA ALA A 112 27.28 17.95 5.55
C ALA A 112 27.18 16.63 6.34
N HIS A 113 26.10 15.85 6.15
CA HIS A 113 25.78 14.71 7.01
C HIS A 113 25.70 13.36 6.30
N TRP A 114 26.04 13.26 5.01
CA TRP A 114 25.85 12.05 4.21
C TRP A 114 26.49 10.80 4.82
N LYS A 115 27.71 10.89 5.36
CA LYS A 115 28.40 9.73 5.96
C LYS A 115 27.65 9.17 7.16
N SER A 116 27.24 10.05 8.06
CA SER A 116 26.47 9.69 9.25
C SER A 116 25.07 9.21 8.88
N ALA A 117 24.45 9.82 7.86
CA ALA A 117 23.16 9.41 7.35
C ALA A 117 23.20 8.01 6.73
N CYS A 118 24.16 7.71 5.86
CA CYS A 118 24.35 6.39 5.26
C CYS A 118 24.60 5.32 6.34
N GLY A 119 25.50 5.57 7.30
CA GLY A 119 25.75 4.63 8.39
C GLY A 119 24.51 4.34 9.24
N PHE A 120 23.75 5.38 9.58
CA PHE A 120 22.48 5.25 10.27
C PHE A 120 21.45 4.47 9.44
N GLY A 121 21.34 4.77 8.15
CA GLY A 121 20.46 4.08 7.21
C GLY A 121 20.76 2.58 7.13
N CYS A 122 22.02 2.19 6.94
CA CYS A 122 22.44 0.79 6.92
C CYS A 122 22.09 0.02 8.19
N ILE A 123 22.31 0.64 9.36
CA ILE A 123 21.98 -0.01 10.65
C ILE A 123 20.47 -0.14 10.78
N GLY A 124 19.72 0.92 10.47
CA GLY A 124 18.26 0.92 10.57
C GLY A 124 17.61 -0.10 9.65
N THR A 125 18.04 -0.17 8.38
CA THR A 125 17.49 -1.14 7.42
C THR A 125 17.95 -2.56 7.72
N LEU A 126 19.17 -2.77 8.23
CA LEU A 126 19.61 -4.10 8.65
C LEU A 126 18.77 -4.63 9.81
N VAL A 127 18.51 -3.79 10.82
CA VAL A 127 17.65 -4.17 11.94
C VAL A 127 16.24 -4.49 11.44
N LEU A 128 15.67 -3.67 10.55
CA LEU A 128 14.37 -3.96 9.93
C LEU A 128 14.38 -5.27 9.16
N GLY A 129 15.35 -5.48 8.27
CA GLY A 129 15.40 -6.68 7.42
C GLY A 129 15.58 -7.96 8.22
N LEU A 130 16.46 -7.96 9.23
CA LEU A 130 16.65 -9.10 10.12
C LEU A 130 15.37 -9.41 10.91
N LEU A 131 14.68 -8.37 11.36
CA LEU A 131 13.47 -8.52 12.15
C LEU A 131 12.31 -9.05 11.30
N CYS A 132 12.11 -8.52 10.09
CA CYS A 132 11.17 -9.08 9.11
C CYS A 132 11.48 -10.55 8.77
N PHE A 133 12.77 -10.89 8.64
CA PHE A 133 13.20 -12.26 8.37
C PHE A 133 12.87 -13.21 9.53
N VAL A 134 13.17 -12.81 10.77
CA VAL A 134 12.86 -13.60 11.97
C VAL A 134 11.35 -13.77 12.11
N SER A 135 10.57 -12.70 11.91
CA SER A 135 9.11 -12.76 11.93
C SER A 135 8.58 -13.76 10.89
N ALA A 136 9.03 -13.67 9.64
CA ALA A 136 8.64 -14.61 8.58
C ALA A 136 9.02 -16.07 8.90
N PHE A 137 10.22 -16.30 9.43
CA PHE A 137 10.68 -17.63 9.86
C PHE A 137 9.81 -18.21 10.98
N VAL A 138 9.48 -17.40 11.99
CA VAL A 138 8.63 -17.84 13.12
C VAL A 138 7.22 -18.19 12.63
N PHE A 139 6.65 -17.43 11.69
CA PHE A 139 5.33 -17.73 11.15
C PHE A 139 5.31 -19.01 10.33
N GLU A 140 6.33 -19.24 9.51
CA GLU A 140 6.47 -20.48 8.73
C GLU A 140 6.55 -21.70 9.65
N VAL A 141 7.37 -21.63 10.70
CA VAL A 141 7.50 -22.71 11.69
C VAL A 141 6.19 -22.92 12.46
N ALA A 142 5.47 -21.85 12.81
CA ALA A 142 4.19 -21.95 13.51
C ALA A 142 3.09 -22.58 12.63
N ALA A 143 3.04 -22.19 11.35
CA ALA A 143 2.11 -22.75 10.37
C ALA A 143 2.34 -24.26 10.17
N GLN A 144 3.60 -24.70 10.11
CA GLN A 144 3.94 -26.13 10.02
C GLN A 144 3.52 -26.95 11.25
N GLN A 145 3.30 -26.30 12.40
CA GLN A 145 2.82 -26.95 13.64
C GLN A 145 1.29 -26.85 13.79
N GLY A 146 0.56 -26.37 12.78
CA GLY A 146 -0.90 -26.22 12.81
C GLY A 146 -1.39 -25.07 13.68
N TYR A 147 -0.51 -24.18 14.15
CA TYR A 147 -0.88 -22.97 14.88
C TYR A 147 -1.00 -21.80 13.91
N TYR A 148 -2.20 -21.28 13.70
CA TYR A 148 -2.40 -20.02 12.97
C TYR A 148 -2.05 -18.83 13.87
N PRO A 149 -0.93 -18.13 13.64
CA PRO A 149 -0.39 -17.15 14.59
C PRO A 149 -0.99 -15.76 14.37
N GLY A 150 -2.26 -15.62 13.99
CA GLY A 150 -2.83 -14.35 13.53
C GLY A 150 -2.60 -13.17 14.49
N LEU A 151 -2.85 -13.35 15.78
CA LEU A 151 -2.59 -12.32 16.79
C LEU A 151 -1.08 -12.07 17.02
N ALA A 152 -0.27 -13.14 17.00
CA ALA A 152 1.18 -13.04 17.18
C ALA A 152 1.84 -12.30 15.99
N VAL A 153 1.32 -12.50 14.77
CA VAL A 153 1.74 -11.75 13.58
C VAL A 153 1.56 -10.25 13.79
N LEU A 154 0.39 -9.85 14.23
CA LEU A 154 0.10 -8.43 14.47
C LEU A 154 0.96 -7.84 15.59
N VAL A 155 1.25 -8.60 16.64
CA VAL A 155 2.09 -8.15 17.77
C VAL A 155 3.56 -8.00 17.36
N PHE A 156 4.13 -8.99 16.68
CA PHE A 156 5.50 -8.91 16.18
C PHE A 156 5.64 -7.78 15.15
N LEU A 157 4.72 -7.70 14.18
CA LEU A 157 4.71 -6.64 13.19
C LEU A 157 4.58 -5.23 13.82
N ALA A 158 3.72 -5.08 14.84
CA ALA A 158 3.58 -3.82 15.56
C ALA A 158 4.86 -3.46 16.35
N LEU A 159 5.52 -4.45 16.96
CA LEU A 159 6.78 -4.24 17.68
C LEU A 159 7.91 -3.86 16.72
N ASP A 160 7.95 -4.49 15.54
CA ASP A 160 8.90 -4.22 14.47
C ASP A 160 8.76 -2.77 13.98
N PHE A 161 7.53 -2.36 13.67
CA PHE A 161 7.24 -0.98 13.29
C PHE A 161 7.50 0.01 14.41
N LEU A 162 7.31 -0.36 15.67
CA LEU A 162 7.53 0.55 16.80
C LEU A 162 9.02 0.82 17.03
N VAL A 163 9.84 -0.23 17.05
CA VAL A 163 11.30 -0.11 17.24
C VAL A 163 11.89 0.76 16.12
N LEU A 164 11.42 0.57 14.88
CA LEU A 164 11.87 1.36 13.73
C LEU A 164 11.32 2.76 13.71
N ALA A 165 10.05 2.96 14.06
CA ALA A 165 9.47 4.29 14.18
C ALA A 165 10.24 5.12 15.22
N VAL A 166 10.55 4.53 16.37
CA VAL A 166 11.32 5.19 17.44
C VAL A 166 12.77 5.43 17.00
N PHE A 167 13.46 4.40 16.50
CA PHE A 167 14.86 4.54 16.07
C PHE A 167 15.01 5.55 14.92
N SER A 168 14.11 5.50 13.94
CA SER A 168 14.17 6.37 12.77
C SER A 168 13.85 7.83 13.08
N THR A 169 12.81 8.08 13.87
CA THR A 169 12.41 9.44 14.25
C THR A 169 13.44 10.10 15.16
N LEU A 170 14.00 9.36 16.13
CA LEU A 170 14.99 9.90 17.07
C LEU A 170 16.32 10.23 16.39
N CYS A 171 16.86 9.29 15.60
CA CYS A 171 18.14 9.51 14.96
C CYS A 171 18.05 10.56 13.84
N ALA A 172 16.98 10.54 13.04
CA ALA A 172 16.79 11.51 11.98
C ALA A 172 16.52 12.92 12.52
N ALA A 173 15.80 13.08 13.64
CA ALA A 173 15.54 14.39 14.25
C ALA A 173 16.81 15.08 14.78
N VAL A 174 17.82 14.29 15.17
CA VAL A 174 19.03 14.77 15.83
C VAL A 174 20.20 14.98 14.86
N LEU A 175 20.17 14.28 13.72
CA LEU A 175 21.14 14.38 12.64
C LEU A 175 21.35 15.82 12.09
N PRO A 176 20.31 16.62 11.82
CA PRO A 176 20.46 17.98 11.28
C PRO A 176 20.89 19.02 12.35
N LEU A 177 21.05 18.62 13.61
CA LEU A 177 21.44 19.52 14.70
C LEU A 177 22.97 19.67 14.78
N GLN A 178 23.45 20.91 14.85
CA GLN A 178 24.87 21.24 15.01
C GLN A 178 25.34 21.12 16.48
N ALA A 179 25.15 19.96 17.11
CA ALA A 179 25.69 19.69 18.44
C ALA A 179 27.09 19.02 18.34
N PRO A 180 27.92 19.02 19.41
CA PRO A 180 29.24 18.39 19.40
C PRO A 180 29.24 16.87 19.74
N ASP A 181 28.15 16.35 20.33
CA ASP A 181 28.08 14.96 20.84
C ASP A 181 27.95 13.90 19.74
N SER A 182 28.22 12.62 20.00
CA SER A 182 27.96 11.54 19.03
C SER A 182 26.47 11.29 18.83
N LEU A 183 26.06 10.85 17.63
CA LEU A 183 24.65 10.65 17.25
C LEU A 183 23.89 9.77 18.26
N LEU A 184 24.46 8.62 18.63
CA LEU A 184 23.86 7.69 19.59
C LEU A 184 23.69 8.30 20.99
N ARG A 185 24.68 9.08 21.46
CA ARG A 185 24.57 9.76 22.77
C ARG A 185 23.46 10.81 22.77
N ARG A 186 23.28 11.52 21.66
CA ARG A 186 22.21 12.51 21.53
C ARG A 186 20.83 11.86 21.47
N ALA A 187 20.66 10.85 20.61
CA ALA A 187 19.41 10.10 20.53
C ALA A 187 19.05 9.44 21.88
N GLY A 188 20.06 8.86 22.56
CA GLY A 188 19.91 8.31 23.90
C GLY A 188 19.52 9.36 24.95
N ARG A 189 20.14 10.54 24.94
CA ARG A 189 19.78 11.64 25.85
C ARG A 189 18.33 12.10 25.64
N LEU A 190 17.91 12.24 24.38
CA LEU A 190 16.54 12.65 24.06
C LEU A 190 15.51 11.60 24.53
N LEU A 191 15.82 10.31 24.35
CA LEU A 191 15.00 9.20 24.84
C LEU A 191 14.92 9.16 26.38
N LEU A 192 16.04 9.37 27.07
CA LEU A 192 16.09 9.36 28.54
C LEU A 192 15.37 10.56 29.16
N ASN A 193 15.52 11.74 28.55
CA ASN A 193 14.96 12.97 29.11
C ASN A 193 13.46 13.10 28.83
N THR A 194 12.96 12.52 27.74
CA THR A 194 11.54 12.64 27.35
C THR A 194 10.94 11.36 26.75
N PRO A 195 10.95 10.23 27.47
CA PRO A 195 10.56 8.92 26.94
C PRO A 195 9.12 8.90 26.41
N ILE A 196 8.19 9.57 27.10
CA ILE A 196 6.76 9.63 26.72
C ILE A 196 6.58 10.25 25.33
N ARG A 197 7.31 11.33 25.01
CA ARG A 197 7.18 12.01 23.71
C ARG A 197 7.86 11.23 22.59
N CYS A 198 8.94 10.52 22.90
CA CYS A 198 9.61 9.63 21.96
C CYS A 198 8.70 8.47 21.57
N VAL A 199 8.05 7.83 22.55
CA VAL A 199 7.07 6.77 22.32
C VAL A 199 5.87 7.30 21.55
N ALA A 200 5.34 8.48 21.91
CA ALA A 200 4.23 9.09 21.17
C ALA A 200 4.59 9.40 19.71
N ALA A 201 5.79 9.91 19.44
CA ALA A 201 6.28 10.12 18.07
C ALA A 201 6.37 8.81 17.30
N GLY A 202 6.86 7.74 17.95
CA GLY A 202 6.91 6.40 17.39
C GLY A 202 5.53 5.85 17.03
N ILE A 203 4.55 5.97 17.94
CA ILE A 203 3.17 5.53 17.71
C ILE A 203 2.53 6.29 16.54
N VAL A 204 2.74 7.60 16.43
CA VAL A 204 2.21 8.41 15.31
C VAL A 204 2.80 7.94 13.98
N MET A 205 4.10 7.67 13.93
CA MET A 205 4.77 7.17 12.73
C MET A 205 4.27 5.77 12.36
N LEU A 206 4.07 4.89 13.37
CA LEU A 206 3.52 3.55 13.19
C LEU A 206 2.09 3.58 12.67
N ALA A 207 1.21 4.42 13.23
CA ALA A 207 -0.15 4.56 12.75
C ALA A 207 -0.21 5.04 11.30
N GLY A 208 0.69 5.94 10.92
CA GLY A 208 0.82 6.42 9.53
C GLY A 208 1.27 5.33 8.56
N ILE A 209 2.37 4.64 8.87
CA ILE A 209 2.92 3.58 8.01
C ILE A 209 2.00 2.36 7.98
N GLY A 210 1.50 1.93 9.15
CA GLY A 210 0.58 0.80 9.29
C GLY A 210 -0.75 1.05 8.58
N GLY A 211 -1.31 2.25 8.69
CA GLY A 211 -2.51 2.63 7.95
C GLY A 211 -2.31 2.58 6.43
N MET A 212 -1.11 2.92 5.94
CA MET A 212 -0.78 2.77 4.51
C MET A 212 -0.64 1.30 4.12
N LEU A 213 -0.05 0.45 4.94
CA LEU A 213 0.07 -0.98 4.62
C LEU A 213 -1.29 -1.68 4.61
N LEU A 214 -2.16 -1.37 5.58
CA LEU A 214 -3.51 -1.96 5.67
C LEU A 214 -4.41 -1.61 4.47
N LEU A 215 -4.18 -0.47 3.82
CA LEU A 215 -4.96 0.00 2.68
C LEU A 215 -4.32 -0.35 1.33
N PHE A 216 -3.31 -1.23 1.31
CA PHE A 216 -2.69 -1.71 0.06
C PHE A 216 -3.71 -2.53 -0.75
N PRO A 217 -3.79 -2.38 -2.09
CA PRO A 217 -2.93 -1.59 -2.98
C PRO A 217 -3.34 -0.13 -3.17
N VAL A 218 -4.56 0.27 -2.76
CA VAL A 218 -5.10 1.63 -2.91
C VAL A 218 -4.17 2.67 -2.26
N SER A 219 -3.49 2.29 -1.18
CA SER A 219 -2.52 3.12 -0.47
C SER A 219 -1.26 3.47 -1.25
N VAL A 220 -0.90 2.76 -2.32
CA VAL A 220 0.33 3.07 -3.09
C VAL A 220 0.26 4.48 -3.66
N PHE A 221 -0.89 4.84 -4.23
CA PHE A 221 -1.15 6.20 -4.72
C PHE A 221 -1.02 7.24 -3.58
N TRP A 222 -1.61 6.95 -2.42
CA TRP A 222 -1.55 7.83 -1.26
C TRP A 222 -0.17 7.90 -0.62
N ALA A 223 0.64 6.83 -0.68
CA ALA A 223 1.99 6.78 -0.16
C ALA A 223 2.93 7.69 -0.98
N VAL A 224 2.73 7.78 -2.30
CA VAL A 224 3.47 8.71 -3.16
C VAL A 224 3.15 10.17 -2.82
N LEU A 225 1.93 10.46 -2.38
CA LEU A 225 1.51 11.83 -2.04
C LEU A 225 1.78 12.22 -0.57
N PHE A 226 1.51 11.32 0.37
CA PHE A 226 1.48 11.61 1.81
C PHE A 226 2.33 10.65 2.66
N GLY A 227 2.96 9.66 2.01
CA GLY A 227 3.61 8.50 2.61
C GLY A 227 4.43 8.78 3.86
N PHE A 228 5.54 9.48 3.67
CA PHE A 228 6.56 9.61 4.69
C PHE A 228 6.48 10.97 5.37
N TRP A 229 6.09 12.03 4.65
CA TRP A 229 6.12 13.38 5.18
C TRP A 229 4.99 13.67 6.17
N LEU A 230 3.80 13.12 5.99
CA LEU A 230 2.67 13.42 6.87
C LEU A 230 2.88 12.80 8.26
N PRO A 231 3.21 11.49 8.39
CA PRO A 231 3.58 10.90 9.68
C PRO A 231 4.87 11.51 10.24
N GLY A 232 5.85 11.78 9.37
CA GLY A 232 7.14 12.36 9.76
C GLY A 232 7.02 13.78 10.33
N LEU A 233 6.19 14.64 9.74
CA LEU A 233 5.93 16.00 10.23
C LEU A 233 5.15 15.96 11.55
N ALA A 234 4.16 15.07 11.66
CA ALA A 234 3.39 14.90 12.89
C ALA A 234 4.28 14.39 14.05
N ALA A 235 5.14 13.41 13.79
CA ALA A 235 6.14 12.93 14.75
C ALA A 235 7.19 14.01 15.09
N MET A 236 7.65 14.80 14.11
CA MET A 236 8.57 15.90 14.40
C MET A 236 7.90 16.98 15.27
N GLN A 237 6.62 17.24 15.07
CA GLN A 237 5.86 18.20 15.88
C GLN A 237 5.74 17.76 17.35
N THR A 238 5.66 16.47 17.64
CA THR A 238 5.65 15.97 19.03
C THR A 238 7.03 16.11 19.69
N LEU A 239 8.11 15.92 18.92
CA LEU A 239 9.50 16.07 19.39
C LEU A 239 9.96 17.54 19.47
N PHE A 240 9.37 18.43 18.68
CA PHE A 240 9.84 19.81 18.52
C PHE A 240 10.04 20.59 19.83
N PRO A 241 9.13 20.56 20.83
CA PRO A 241 9.36 21.32 22.05
C PRO A 241 10.55 20.81 22.85
N VAL A 242 10.86 19.50 22.76
CA VAL A 242 12.06 18.90 23.37
C VAL A 242 13.31 19.39 22.66
N LEU A 243 13.30 19.36 21.32
CA LEU A 243 14.42 19.86 20.50
C LEU A 243 14.73 21.34 20.79
N ARG A 244 13.69 22.15 21.04
CA ARG A 244 13.87 23.56 21.46
C ARG A 244 14.53 23.69 22.82
N GLN A 245 14.13 22.87 23.80
CA GLN A 245 14.64 22.94 25.17
C GLN A 245 16.06 22.37 25.29
N GLU A 246 16.31 21.20 24.71
CA GLU A 246 17.59 20.47 24.80
C GLU A 246 18.68 21.06 23.90
N TYR A 247 18.33 21.46 22.68
CA TYR A 247 19.29 21.83 21.64
C TYR A 247 19.18 23.30 21.21
N GLY A 248 18.38 24.12 21.90
CA GLY A 248 18.29 25.55 21.64
C GLY A 248 17.74 25.90 20.26
N VAL A 249 16.90 25.03 19.67
CA VAL A 249 16.32 25.26 18.34
C VAL A 249 15.47 26.53 18.34
N GLN A 250 15.91 27.54 17.59
CA GLN A 250 15.23 28.82 17.44
C GLN A 250 14.12 28.73 16.38
N VAL A 251 12.94 29.27 16.67
CA VAL A 251 11.92 29.54 15.64
C VAL A 251 12.25 30.91 15.07
N ARG A 252 12.57 30.98 13.77
CA ARG A 252 12.89 32.27 13.13
C ARG A 252 11.62 33.12 13.08
N THR A 253 11.69 34.31 13.66
CA THR A 253 10.75 35.40 13.39
C THR A 253 11.17 36.08 12.11
N ILE A 254 10.25 36.18 11.14
CA ILE A 254 10.52 36.81 9.84
C ILE A 254 10.57 38.33 10.06
N PRO A 255 11.58 39.06 9.56
CA PRO A 255 11.66 40.51 9.69
C PRO A 255 10.42 41.22 9.13
N HIS A 256 9.96 42.24 9.84
CA HIS A 256 8.82 43.08 9.46
C HIS A 256 9.16 43.89 8.19
N PRO A 257 8.46 43.75 7.06
CA PRO A 257 8.37 44.86 6.14
C PRO A 257 7.59 45.96 6.85
N ALA A 258 8.17 47.16 6.91
CA ALA A 258 7.55 48.33 7.54
C ALA A 258 6.06 48.42 7.17
N ALA A 259 5.21 48.70 8.16
CA ALA A 259 3.79 48.95 7.95
C ALA A 259 3.63 49.85 6.71
N PRO A 260 2.84 49.44 5.70
CA PRO A 260 2.72 50.26 4.51
C PRO A 260 2.19 51.63 4.93
N ASP A 261 2.94 52.69 4.61
CA ASP A 261 2.59 54.09 4.91
C ASP A 261 1.23 54.53 4.37
N LYS A 262 0.60 53.69 3.53
CA LYS A 262 -0.68 53.92 2.89
C LYS A 262 -1.82 53.29 3.69
N ILE A 263 -2.71 54.12 4.24
CA ILE A 263 -4.01 53.69 4.76
C ILE A 263 -4.81 53.12 3.59
N LEU A 264 -5.00 51.81 3.58
CA LEU A 264 -5.73 51.09 2.53
C LEU A 264 -7.24 51.22 2.76
N THR A 265 -8.01 51.31 1.67
CA THR A 265 -9.47 51.28 1.75
C THR A 265 -9.97 49.86 2.14
N ALA A 266 -11.16 49.76 2.75
CA ALA A 266 -11.71 48.47 3.22
C ALA A 266 -11.84 47.40 2.11
N GLN A 267 -12.11 47.82 0.86
CA GLN A 267 -12.14 46.92 -0.30
C GLN A 267 -10.75 46.39 -0.69
N GLU A 268 -9.74 47.26 -0.71
CA GLU A 268 -8.35 46.85 -0.99
C GLU A 268 -7.79 45.95 0.11
N GLN A 269 -8.17 46.22 1.36
CA GLN A 269 -7.83 45.36 2.50
C GLN A 269 -8.50 43.97 2.38
N LYS A 270 -9.77 43.90 1.96
CA LYS A 270 -10.48 42.63 1.70
C LYS A 270 -9.90 41.86 0.51
N ARG A 271 -9.43 42.56 -0.53
CA ARG A 271 -8.77 41.94 -1.69
C ARG A 271 -7.38 41.42 -1.31
N ARG A 272 -6.59 42.22 -0.58
CA ARG A 272 -5.29 41.78 -0.03
C ARG A 272 -5.44 40.62 0.94
N SER A 273 -6.43 40.63 1.83
CA SER A 273 -6.63 39.54 2.80
C SER A 273 -6.99 38.21 2.12
N ARG A 274 -7.78 38.24 1.03
CA ARG A 274 -8.06 37.06 0.21
C ARG A 274 -6.82 36.52 -0.50
N VAL A 275 -6.02 37.40 -1.10
CA VAL A 275 -4.75 37.01 -1.76
C VAL A 275 -3.77 36.46 -0.73
N ASN A 276 -3.68 37.08 0.46
CA ASN A 276 -2.83 36.61 1.55
C ASN A 276 -3.32 35.25 2.08
N TRP A 277 -4.63 35.07 2.23
CA TRP A 277 -5.21 33.79 2.65
C TRP A 277 -4.92 32.69 1.64
N TRP A 278 -5.07 32.95 0.34
CA TRP A 278 -4.72 31.98 -0.70
C TRP A 278 -3.22 31.66 -0.69
N TYR A 279 -2.38 32.69 -0.56
CA TYR A 279 -0.93 32.53 -0.44
C TYR A 279 -0.51 31.60 0.72
N TYR A 280 -1.24 31.64 1.85
CA TYR A 280 -0.94 30.81 3.02
C TYR A 280 -1.68 29.47 3.10
N ASN A 281 -2.83 29.33 2.46
CA ASN A 281 -3.73 28.18 2.66
C ASN A 281 -4.02 27.38 1.38
N TRP A 282 -3.45 27.76 0.22
CA TRP A 282 -3.67 27.02 -1.03
C TRP A 282 -3.30 25.54 -0.92
N GLY A 283 -2.24 25.21 -0.16
CA GLY A 283 -1.83 23.82 0.04
C GLY A 283 -2.91 22.97 0.72
N ILE A 284 -3.64 23.53 1.69
CA ILE A 284 -4.77 22.83 2.34
C ILE A 284 -5.88 22.55 1.33
N VAL A 285 -6.18 23.51 0.46
CA VAL A 285 -7.21 23.36 -0.57
C VAL A 285 -6.84 22.25 -1.56
N VAL A 286 -5.57 22.18 -1.97
CA VAL A 286 -5.07 21.13 -2.87
C VAL A 286 -5.15 19.75 -2.21
N VAL A 287 -4.76 19.63 -0.93
CA VAL A 287 -4.90 18.36 -0.18
C VAL A 287 -6.36 17.93 -0.05
N ALA A 288 -7.26 18.85 0.32
CA ALA A 288 -8.68 18.56 0.43
C ALA A 288 -9.29 18.10 -0.91
N ALA A 289 -8.94 18.77 -2.01
CA ALA A 289 -9.37 18.36 -3.35
C ALA A 289 -8.88 16.96 -3.72
N MET A 290 -7.62 16.62 -3.45
CA MET A 290 -7.08 15.27 -3.70
C MET A 290 -7.80 14.20 -2.87
N VAL A 291 -8.10 14.47 -1.60
CA VAL A 291 -8.89 13.56 -0.74
C VAL A 291 -10.27 13.30 -1.31
N ILE A 292 -10.95 14.34 -1.79
CA ILE A 292 -12.29 14.22 -2.41
C ILE A 292 -12.22 13.39 -3.69
N VAL A 293 -11.24 13.67 -4.57
CA VAL A 293 -11.06 12.90 -5.82
C VAL A 293 -10.75 11.44 -5.53
N GLY A 294 -9.88 11.15 -4.56
CA GLY A 294 -9.57 9.78 -4.20
C GLY A 294 -10.73 9.04 -3.53
N ALA A 295 -11.52 9.71 -2.68
CA ALA A 295 -12.75 9.15 -2.14
C ALA A 295 -13.77 8.88 -3.26
N ALA A 296 -13.90 9.77 -4.24
CA ALA A 296 -14.76 9.58 -5.40
C ALA A 296 -14.28 8.43 -6.30
N TYR A 297 -12.97 8.24 -6.45
CA TYR A 297 -12.40 7.10 -7.20
C TYR A 297 -12.69 5.77 -6.51
N VAL A 298 -12.48 5.68 -5.18
CA VAL A 298 -12.80 4.47 -4.41
C VAL A 298 -14.30 4.22 -4.44
N ALA A 299 -15.12 5.26 -4.25
CA ALA A 299 -16.57 5.14 -4.36
C ALA A 299 -16.99 4.71 -5.77
N HIS A 300 -16.36 5.23 -6.83
CA HIS A 300 -16.63 4.79 -8.19
C HIS A 300 -16.26 3.31 -8.37
N GLY A 301 -15.08 2.88 -7.94
CA GLY A 301 -14.68 1.47 -8.02
C GLY A 301 -15.60 0.54 -7.24
N LEU A 302 -16.11 0.95 -6.07
CA LEU A 302 -17.10 0.19 -5.31
C LEU A 302 -18.50 0.23 -5.95
N LEU A 303 -18.88 1.34 -6.57
CA LEU A 303 -20.20 1.53 -7.20
C LEU A 303 -20.28 0.98 -8.63
N THR A 304 -19.15 0.79 -9.31
CA THR A 304 -19.06 0.17 -10.64
C THR A 304 -18.53 -1.25 -10.61
N ALA A 305 -18.28 -1.80 -9.43
CA ALA A 305 -18.09 -3.23 -9.30
C ALA A 305 -19.38 -3.90 -9.78
N VAL A 306 -19.28 -4.65 -10.87
CA VAL A 306 -20.39 -5.45 -11.37
C VAL A 306 -20.60 -6.55 -10.35
N ASP A 307 -21.80 -6.60 -9.76
CA ASP A 307 -22.20 -7.65 -8.82
C ASP A 307 -22.79 -8.78 -9.65
N PRO A 308 -22.05 -9.87 -9.92
CA PRO A 308 -22.52 -10.93 -10.80
C PRO A 308 -23.72 -11.65 -10.18
N ASP A 309 -24.70 -12.04 -11.01
CA ASP A 309 -25.86 -12.81 -10.57
C ASP A 309 -25.50 -14.22 -10.12
N TYR A 310 -24.50 -14.80 -10.80
CA TYR A 310 -23.99 -16.14 -10.51
C TYR A 310 -22.49 -16.19 -10.73
N THR A 311 -21.81 -16.96 -9.89
CA THR A 311 -20.37 -17.19 -9.99
C THR A 311 -20.09 -18.68 -10.13
N VAL A 312 -19.31 -19.05 -11.14
CA VAL A 312 -18.90 -20.42 -11.44
C VAL A 312 -17.39 -20.52 -11.39
N ALA A 313 -16.86 -21.40 -10.56
CA ALA A 313 -15.44 -21.68 -10.49
C ALA A 313 -15.04 -22.76 -11.50
N VAL A 314 -13.93 -22.54 -12.21
CA VAL A 314 -13.26 -23.53 -13.06
C VAL A 314 -11.86 -23.74 -12.52
N VAL A 315 -11.51 -24.97 -12.16
CA VAL A 315 -10.20 -25.33 -11.59
C VAL A 315 -9.52 -26.35 -12.51
N THR A 316 -8.50 -25.88 -13.21
CA THR A 316 -7.74 -26.67 -14.19
C THR A 316 -6.23 -26.52 -13.99
N ALA A 317 -5.44 -27.51 -14.41
CA ALA A 317 -3.98 -27.47 -14.32
C ALA A 317 -3.37 -26.39 -15.23
N GLU A 318 -3.99 -26.12 -16.37
CA GLU A 318 -3.60 -25.03 -17.27
C GLU A 318 -4.65 -23.92 -17.26
N ALA A 319 -4.20 -22.66 -17.30
CA ALA A 319 -5.11 -21.52 -17.34
C ALA A 319 -5.89 -21.49 -18.65
N LEU A 320 -7.22 -21.48 -18.57
CA LEU A 320 -8.05 -21.20 -19.75
C LEU A 320 -7.78 -19.79 -20.29
N PRO A 321 -7.72 -19.59 -21.61
CA PRO A 321 -7.61 -18.25 -22.20
C PRO A 321 -8.85 -17.39 -21.90
N ASP A 322 -8.65 -16.07 -21.78
CA ASP A 322 -9.73 -15.11 -21.50
C ASP A 322 -10.90 -15.20 -22.50
N ASP A 323 -10.60 -15.43 -23.79
CA ASP A 323 -11.63 -15.62 -24.83
C ASP A 323 -12.52 -16.85 -24.55
N ALA A 324 -11.95 -17.92 -24.00
CA ALA A 324 -12.69 -19.14 -23.68
C ALA A 324 -13.56 -18.92 -22.43
N VAL A 325 -13.02 -18.23 -21.42
CA VAL A 325 -13.75 -17.84 -20.21
C VAL A 325 -14.94 -16.94 -20.58
N GLN A 326 -14.72 -15.91 -21.40
CA GLN A 326 -15.79 -14.99 -21.81
C GLN A 326 -16.89 -15.69 -22.61
N ARG A 327 -16.53 -16.66 -23.46
CA ARG A 327 -17.54 -17.47 -24.18
C ARG A 327 -18.34 -18.35 -23.25
N LEU A 328 -17.70 -18.98 -22.25
CA LEU A 328 -18.40 -19.76 -21.24
C LEU A 328 -19.34 -18.88 -20.42
N GLN A 329 -18.89 -17.70 -19.98
CA GLN A 329 -19.74 -16.71 -19.29
C GLN A 329 -20.96 -16.32 -20.12
N THR A 330 -20.75 -16.01 -21.40
CA THR A 330 -21.84 -15.62 -22.32
C THR A 330 -22.82 -16.76 -22.55
N ALA A 331 -22.31 -17.99 -22.70
CA ALA A 331 -23.13 -19.17 -22.87
C ALA A 331 -23.98 -19.47 -21.63
N LEU A 332 -23.39 -19.39 -20.44
CA LEU A 332 -24.10 -19.58 -19.16
C LEU A 332 -25.10 -18.46 -18.89
N ALA A 333 -24.79 -17.22 -19.24
CA ALA A 333 -25.71 -16.09 -19.11
C ALA A 333 -27.00 -16.27 -19.91
N GLY A 334 -26.99 -17.08 -20.99
CA GLY A 334 -28.19 -17.43 -21.74
C GLY A 334 -29.18 -18.33 -20.99
N TYR A 335 -28.74 -18.98 -19.91
CA TYR A 335 -29.55 -19.85 -19.05
C TYR A 335 -29.75 -19.25 -17.65
N ALA A 336 -29.12 -18.11 -17.35
CA ALA A 336 -29.26 -17.40 -16.09
C ALA A 336 -30.46 -16.43 -16.13
N ASP A 337 -31.06 -16.21 -14.97
CA ASP A 337 -32.02 -15.13 -14.75
C ASP A 337 -31.36 -13.96 -14.02
N ASP A 338 -31.94 -12.77 -14.12
CA ASP A 338 -31.52 -11.61 -13.31
C ASP A 338 -31.85 -11.89 -11.83
N ALA A 339 -30.82 -12.18 -11.03
CA ALA A 339 -30.93 -12.57 -9.64
C ALA A 339 -30.87 -11.35 -8.71
N ASN A 340 -30.05 -10.35 -9.07
CA ASN A 340 -29.81 -9.16 -8.27
C ASN A 340 -30.83 -8.02 -8.53
N GLY A 341 -31.63 -8.14 -9.60
CA GLY A 341 -32.69 -7.21 -9.99
C GLY A 341 -32.20 -5.93 -10.67
N ASP A 342 -30.99 -5.92 -11.23
CA ASP A 342 -30.37 -4.75 -11.86
C ASP A 342 -30.72 -4.58 -13.35
N GLY A 343 -31.42 -5.55 -13.95
CA GLY A 343 -31.85 -5.55 -15.34
C GLY A 343 -30.78 -6.03 -16.35
N ALA A 344 -29.61 -6.46 -15.88
CA ALA A 344 -28.61 -7.21 -16.62
C ALA A 344 -28.55 -8.65 -16.10
N VAL A 345 -28.01 -9.56 -16.92
CA VAL A 345 -27.72 -10.93 -16.50
C VAL A 345 -26.23 -11.15 -16.68
N VAL A 346 -25.50 -11.26 -15.57
CA VAL A 346 -24.05 -11.40 -15.56
C VAL A 346 -23.67 -12.68 -14.83
N VAL A 347 -23.12 -13.64 -15.57
CA VAL A 347 -22.46 -14.82 -15.00
C VAL A 347 -20.96 -14.60 -15.00
N GLN A 348 -20.34 -14.67 -13.82
CA GLN A 348 -18.89 -14.60 -13.66
C GLN A 348 -18.31 -16.01 -13.64
N VAL A 349 -17.29 -16.26 -14.47
CA VAL A 349 -16.51 -17.51 -14.43
C VAL A 349 -15.15 -17.20 -13.85
N ASN A 350 -14.87 -17.75 -12.67
CA ASN A 350 -13.59 -17.63 -11.99
C ASN A 350 -12.67 -18.78 -12.44
N ASN A 351 -11.64 -18.46 -13.22
CA ASN A 351 -10.70 -19.44 -13.76
C ASN A 351 -9.45 -19.56 -12.86
N TYR A 352 -9.33 -20.68 -12.15
CA TYR A 352 -8.26 -20.97 -11.21
C TYR A 352 -7.28 -21.99 -11.79
N THR A 353 -6.01 -21.59 -11.89
CA THR A 353 -4.93 -22.50 -12.29
C THR A 353 -4.40 -23.27 -11.09
N TRP A 354 -4.79 -24.53 -10.95
CA TRP A 354 -4.37 -25.38 -9.83
C TRP A 354 -4.43 -26.87 -10.16
N SER A 355 -3.46 -27.64 -9.66
CA SER A 355 -3.43 -29.10 -9.73
C SER A 355 -2.72 -29.68 -8.50
N ALA A 356 -3.12 -30.88 -8.06
CA ALA A 356 -2.37 -31.62 -7.05
C ALA A 356 -1.02 -32.12 -7.57
N ASN A 357 -0.86 -32.24 -8.89
CA ASN A 357 0.39 -32.62 -9.51
C ASN A 357 1.23 -31.38 -9.86
N ALA A 358 2.23 -31.11 -9.02
CA ALA A 358 3.16 -29.98 -9.20
C ALA A 358 3.97 -30.02 -10.51
N ALA A 359 3.97 -31.13 -11.27
CA ALA A 359 4.63 -31.20 -12.58
C ALA A 359 3.76 -30.64 -13.72
N LEU A 360 2.45 -30.43 -13.50
CA LEU A 360 1.50 -30.00 -14.53
C LEU A 360 1.26 -28.48 -14.54
N THR A 361 1.72 -27.76 -13.52
CA THR A 361 1.42 -26.33 -13.30
C THR A 361 2.70 -25.52 -13.17
N ASP A 362 2.70 -24.28 -13.70
CA ASP A 362 3.76 -23.31 -13.39
C ASP A 362 3.65 -22.89 -11.92
N MET A 363 4.78 -22.86 -11.21
CA MET A 363 4.84 -22.61 -9.77
C MET A 363 4.27 -21.23 -9.37
N ASN A 364 4.46 -20.22 -10.23
CA ASN A 364 3.91 -18.89 -9.99
C ASN A 364 2.40 -18.84 -10.25
N GLY A 365 1.95 -19.46 -11.34
CA GLY A 365 0.53 -19.59 -11.68
C GLY A 365 -0.26 -20.33 -10.61
N GLN A 366 0.30 -21.42 -10.08
CA GLN A 366 -0.33 -22.23 -9.04
C GLN A 366 -0.46 -21.49 -7.70
N MET A 367 0.56 -20.72 -7.29
CA MET A 367 0.48 -19.91 -6.06
C MET A 367 -0.59 -18.81 -6.15
N ALA A 368 -0.68 -18.14 -7.30
CA ALA A 368 -1.69 -17.11 -7.53
C ALA A 368 -3.10 -17.71 -7.58
N GLY A 369 -3.28 -18.79 -8.34
CA GLY A 369 -4.53 -19.54 -8.45
C GLY A 369 -5.00 -20.08 -7.10
N ALA A 370 -4.11 -20.72 -6.32
CA ALA A 370 -4.44 -21.24 -5.00
C ALA A 370 -4.87 -20.15 -4.00
N THR A 371 -4.27 -18.96 -4.07
CA THR A 371 -4.63 -17.85 -3.17
C THR A 371 -6.02 -17.30 -3.48
N GLN A 372 -6.33 -17.11 -4.76
CA GLN A 372 -7.65 -16.64 -5.18
C GLN A 372 -8.73 -17.70 -4.90
N LEU A 373 -8.44 -18.96 -5.20
CA LEU A 373 -9.33 -20.08 -4.93
C LEU A 373 -9.66 -20.24 -3.44
N ASN A 374 -8.66 -20.10 -2.56
CA ASN A 374 -8.90 -20.11 -1.11
C ASN A 374 -9.79 -18.95 -0.63
N THR A 375 -9.72 -17.81 -1.31
CA THR A 375 -10.55 -16.64 -0.98
C THR A 375 -12.00 -16.90 -1.38
N ASP A 376 -12.23 -17.45 -2.57
CA ASP A 376 -13.55 -17.84 -3.05
C ASP A 376 -14.19 -18.89 -2.12
N LEU A 377 -13.45 -19.96 -1.78
CA LEU A 377 -13.91 -20.98 -0.83
C LEU A 377 -14.24 -20.43 0.57
N ALA A 378 -13.48 -19.46 1.07
CA ALA A 378 -13.71 -18.88 2.39
C ALA A 378 -14.94 -17.95 2.42
N ASN A 379 -15.24 -17.30 1.29
CA ASN A 379 -16.34 -16.36 1.15
C ASN A 379 -17.62 -17.02 0.59
N ASP A 380 -17.55 -18.29 0.17
CA ASP A 380 -18.62 -18.98 -0.55
C ASP A 380 -19.08 -18.19 -1.80
N GLU A 381 -18.12 -17.64 -2.56
CA GLU A 381 -18.41 -16.80 -3.74
C GLU A 381 -18.97 -17.62 -4.92
N SER A 382 -18.38 -18.78 -5.21
CA SER A 382 -18.79 -19.69 -6.28
C SER A 382 -19.69 -20.83 -5.79
N THR A 383 -20.85 -20.99 -6.44
CA THR A 383 -21.83 -22.03 -6.11
C THR A 383 -21.66 -23.30 -6.95
N ILE A 384 -21.17 -23.15 -8.19
CA ILE A 384 -20.90 -24.24 -9.13
C ILE A 384 -19.39 -24.33 -9.37
N TRP A 385 -18.84 -25.52 -9.26
CA TRP A 385 -17.41 -25.80 -9.38
C TRP A 385 -17.15 -26.83 -10.46
N ILE A 386 -16.30 -26.51 -11.42
CA ILE A 386 -15.85 -27.39 -12.50
C ILE A 386 -14.40 -27.77 -12.20
N LEU A 387 -14.14 -29.05 -11.94
CA LEU A 387 -12.88 -29.55 -11.41
C LEU A 387 -12.26 -30.58 -12.36
N GLU A 388 -11.01 -30.36 -12.76
CA GLU A 388 -10.24 -31.35 -13.52
C GLU A 388 -9.77 -32.53 -12.63
N ASP A 389 -9.37 -32.25 -11.38
CA ASP A 389 -8.91 -33.25 -10.40
C ASP A 389 -9.63 -33.10 -9.05
N PRO A 390 -10.85 -33.68 -8.90
CA PRO A 390 -11.65 -33.56 -7.68
C PRO A 390 -11.02 -34.26 -6.47
N GLU A 391 -10.29 -35.35 -6.66
CA GLU A 391 -9.64 -36.09 -5.58
C GLU A 391 -8.45 -35.30 -5.02
N GLY A 392 -7.63 -34.74 -5.91
CA GLY A 392 -6.55 -33.83 -5.52
C GLY A 392 -7.10 -32.61 -4.79
N PHE A 393 -8.17 -32.01 -5.32
CA PHE A 393 -8.84 -30.85 -4.72
C PHE A 393 -9.34 -31.15 -3.30
N GLU A 394 -9.98 -32.30 -3.07
CA GLU A 394 -10.43 -32.70 -1.73
C GLU A 394 -9.26 -32.92 -0.77
N GLN A 395 -8.17 -33.56 -1.21
CA GLN A 395 -6.98 -33.75 -0.36
C GLN A 395 -6.34 -32.44 0.07
N ALA A 396 -6.39 -31.42 -0.80
CA ALA A 396 -5.78 -30.12 -0.54
C ALA A 396 -6.67 -29.19 0.30
N TYR A 397 -7.98 -29.16 0.04
CA TYR A 397 -8.89 -28.16 0.61
C TYR A 397 -9.97 -28.73 1.52
N GLY A 398 -10.33 -30.02 1.40
CA GLY A 398 -11.42 -30.63 2.17
C GLY A 398 -12.82 -30.06 1.88
N ALA A 399 -12.96 -29.20 0.87
CA ALA A 399 -14.17 -28.43 0.62
C ALA A 399 -15.32 -29.28 0.08
N LEU A 400 -15.04 -30.37 -0.66
CA LEU A 400 -16.09 -31.24 -1.21
C LEU A 400 -16.76 -32.03 -0.09
N SER A 401 -15.99 -32.62 0.83
CA SER A 401 -16.60 -33.35 1.96
C SER A 401 -17.32 -32.43 2.94
N GLU A 402 -16.86 -31.19 3.10
CA GLU A 402 -17.53 -30.19 3.92
C GLU A 402 -18.89 -29.79 3.33
N LYS A 403 -18.94 -29.47 2.03
CA LYS A 403 -20.16 -28.94 1.38
C LYS A 403 -21.13 -30.03 0.90
N LEU A 404 -20.61 -31.12 0.34
CA LEU A 404 -21.41 -32.22 -0.23
C LEU A 404 -21.55 -33.41 0.72
N GLY A 405 -20.80 -33.45 1.82
CA GLY A 405 -20.82 -34.53 2.81
C GLY A 405 -19.90 -35.71 2.46
N ALA A 406 -19.95 -36.77 3.28
CA ALA A 406 -19.04 -37.91 3.17
C ALA A 406 -19.14 -38.72 1.86
N ASP A 407 -20.25 -38.58 1.13
CA ASP A 407 -20.49 -39.20 -0.19
C ASP A 407 -20.41 -38.17 -1.32
N TRP A 408 -19.45 -37.25 -1.24
CA TRP A 408 -19.26 -36.21 -2.24
C TRP A 408 -18.92 -36.79 -3.62
N ALA A 409 -18.14 -37.87 -3.68
CA ALA A 409 -17.70 -38.48 -4.93
C ALA A 409 -18.86 -39.01 -5.78
N GLY A 410 -19.91 -39.54 -5.14
CA GLY A 410 -21.13 -40.00 -5.81
C GLY A 410 -22.08 -38.87 -6.24
N GLN A 411 -21.83 -37.64 -5.81
CA GLN A 411 -22.63 -36.46 -6.15
C GLN A 411 -22.02 -35.60 -7.25
N LEU A 412 -20.79 -35.92 -7.68
CA LEU A 412 -20.14 -35.26 -8.80
C LEU A 412 -20.79 -35.68 -10.11
N ILE A 413 -20.99 -34.71 -11.01
CA ILE A 413 -21.58 -34.93 -12.32
C ILE A 413 -20.47 -34.81 -13.37
N ASP A 414 -20.35 -35.78 -14.26
CA ASP A 414 -19.38 -35.67 -15.35
C ASP A 414 -19.83 -34.60 -16.34
N TRP A 415 -18.90 -33.73 -16.76
CA TRP A 415 -19.21 -32.63 -17.70
C TRP A 415 -19.90 -33.13 -18.98
N ASP A 416 -19.43 -34.26 -19.49
CA ASP A 416 -19.94 -34.90 -20.71
C ASP A 416 -21.34 -35.51 -20.54
N GLU A 417 -21.75 -35.83 -19.30
CA GLU A 417 -23.06 -36.40 -18.99
C GLU A 417 -24.14 -35.33 -18.84
N GLN A 418 -23.77 -34.05 -18.68
CA GLN A 418 -24.71 -32.95 -18.60
C GLN A 418 -25.09 -32.46 -20.02
N PRO A 419 -26.29 -32.79 -20.55
CA PRO A 419 -26.71 -32.44 -21.91
C PRO A 419 -26.62 -30.95 -22.27
N VAL A 420 -26.90 -30.04 -21.34
CA VAL A 420 -26.88 -28.60 -21.65
C VAL A 420 -25.44 -28.09 -21.80
N LEU A 421 -24.55 -28.47 -20.87
CA LEU A 421 -23.14 -28.04 -20.85
C LEU A 421 -22.31 -28.71 -21.95
N SER A 422 -22.58 -30.00 -22.21
CA SER A 422 -21.92 -30.75 -23.28
C SER A 422 -22.30 -30.25 -24.69
N ALA A 423 -23.47 -29.63 -24.84
CA ALA A 423 -23.97 -29.08 -26.10
C ALA A 423 -23.68 -27.57 -26.32
N LEU A 424 -23.01 -26.90 -25.37
CA LEU A 424 -22.68 -25.48 -25.53
C LEU A 424 -21.73 -25.25 -26.72
N ASP A 425 -22.07 -24.26 -27.55
CA ASP A 425 -21.15 -23.80 -28.60
C ASP A 425 -20.11 -22.84 -28.02
N LEU A 426 -19.09 -23.40 -27.38
CA LEU A 426 -17.95 -22.64 -26.83
C LEU A 426 -16.90 -22.29 -27.90
N GLY A 427 -17.06 -22.80 -29.12
CA GLY A 427 -16.15 -22.60 -30.24
C GLY A 427 -14.73 -23.12 -29.99
N SER A 428 -13.76 -22.50 -30.67
CA SER A 428 -12.32 -22.82 -30.54
C SER A 428 -11.47 -21.58 -30.33
N TYR A 429 -10.27 -21.75 -29.78
CA TYR A 429 -9.23 -20.73 -29.67
C TYR A 429 -7.92 -21.23 -30.28
N ASN A 430 -7.06 -20.30 -30.69
CA ASN A 430 -5.75 -20.63 -31.25
C ASN A 430 -4.73 -20.77 -30.12
N THR A 431 -3.95 -21.86 -30.11
CA THR A 431 -2.85 -22.05 -29.14
C THR A 431 -1.51 -21.49 -29.63
N THR A 432 -1.39 -21.20 -30.92
CA THR A 432 -0.18 -20.62 -31.53
C THR A 432 -0.48 -19.25 -32.13
N THR A 433 0.48 -18.33 -32.03
CA THR A 433 0.38 -16.94 -32.52
C THR A 433 0.14 -16.87 -34.04
N ASP A 434 0.55 -17.91 -34.77
CA ASP A 434 0.36 -18.04 -36.22
C ASP A 434 -1.01 -18.64 -36.60
N GLY A 435 -1.86 -18.99 -35.62
CA GLY A 435 -3.21 -19.53 -35.82
C GLY A 435 -3.25 -20.96 -36.38
N SER A 436 -2.12 -21.67 -36.37
CA SER A 436 -1.95 -22.98 -36.99
C SER A 436 -2.51 -24.14 -36.16
N GLN A 437 -2.64 -23.97 -34.85
CA GLN A 437 -3.27 -24.93 -33.96
C GLN A 437 -4.51 -24.31 -33.30
N ARG A 438 -5.64 -25.00 -33.46
CA ARG A 438 -6.92 -24.67 -32.84
C ARG A 438 -7.35 -25.77 -31.89
N ILE A 439 -7.65 -25.39 -30.65
CA ILE A 439 -8.22 -26.28 -29.66
C ILE A 439 -9.69 -25.88 -29.46
N ALA A 440 -10.58 -26.87 -29.45
CA ALA A 440 -11.98 -26.65 -29.12
C ALA A 440 -12.10 -26.42 -27.61
N VAL A 441 -12.77 -25.35 -27.19
CA VAL A 441 -12.93 -25.03 -25.76
C VAL A 441 -13.61 -26.19 -25.03
N GLN A 442 -14.55 -26.87 -25.68
CA GLN A 442 -15.23 -28.05 -25.14
C GLN A 442 -14.27 -29.19 -24.77
N SER A 443 -13.15 -29.34 -25.50
CA SER A 443 -12.18 -30.40 -25.21
C SER A 443 -11.35 -30.13 -23.95
N CYS A 444 -11.27 -28.88 -23.49
CA CYS A 444 -10.61 -28.52 -22.24
C CYS A 444 -11.41 -28.98 -21.01
N PHE A 445 -12.72 -29.22 -21.17
CA PHE A 445 -13.59 -29.70 -20.10
C PHE A 445 -13.83 -31.22 -20.15
N ALA A 446 -13.24 -31.90 -21.14
CA ALA A 446 -13.37 -33.35 -21.26
C ALA A 446 -12.74 -34.03 -20.04
N GLY A 447 -13.52 -34.82 -19.31
CA GLY A 447 -13.10 -35.46 -18.05
C GLY A 447 -13.15 -34.58 -16.81
N CYS A 448 -13.55 -33.30 -16.93
CA CYS A 448 -13.86 -32.47 -15.76
C CYS A 448 -15.15 -32.95 -15.08
N LYS A 449 -15.21 -32.78 -13.77
CA LYS A 449 -16.40 -33.06 -12.95
C LYS A 449 -16.99 -31.78 -12.39
N ILE A 450 -18.31 -31.75 -12.26
CA ILE A 450 -19.07 -30.62 -11.74
C ILE A 450 -19.51 -30.95 -10.30
N ALA A 451 -19.16 -30.06 -9.38
CA ALA A 451 -19.61 -30.04 -7.99
C ALA A 451 -20.54 -28.84 -7.77
N ILE A 452 -21.66 -29.05 -7.07
CA ILE A 452 -22.68 -28.03 -6.84
C ILE A 452 -22.80 -27.83 -5.33
N PHE A 453 -22.27 -26.73 -4.82
CA PHE A 453 -22.25 -26.46 -3.38
C PHE A 453 -23.61 -25.97 -2.87
N ASP A 454 -24.39 -25.32 -3.74
CA ASP A 454 -25.79 -24.97 -3.45
C ASP A 454 -26.74 -25.62 -4.47
N ARG A 455 -27.53 -26.59 -4.01
CA ARG A 455 -28.54 -27.27 -4.85
C ARG A 455 -29.78 -26.43 -5.10
N GLU A 456 -29.95 -25.31 -4.38
CA GLU A 456 -31.01 -24.34 -4.65
C GLU A 456 -30.61 -23.29 -5.68
N ASP A 457 -29.36 -23.34 -6.17
CA ASP A 457 -28.86 -22.46 -7.22
C ASP A 457 -29.78 -22.50 -8.46
N ARG A 458 -30.25 -21.32 -8.85
CA ARG A 458 -31.22 -21.16 -9.94
C ARG A 458 -30.59 -21.39 -11.31
N LEU A 459 -29.33 -21.02 -11.49
CA LEU A 459 -28.58 -21.31 -12.71
C LEU A 459 -28.37 -22.81 -12.86
N TRP A 460 -28.07 -23.53 -11.78
CA TRP A 460 -28.01 -25.00 -11.85
C TRP A 460 -29.37 -25.61 -12.20
N ARG A 461 -30.47 -25.11 -11.62
CA ARG A 461 -31.81 -25.60 -11.95
C ARG A 461 -32.15 -25.46 -13.43
N SER A 462 -31.82 -24.33 -14.06
CA SER A 462 -32.05 -24.12 -15.49
C SER A 462 -31.14 -24.97 -16.37
N LEU A 463 -29.91 -25.26 -15.93
CA LEU A 463 -29.00 -26.18 -16.62
C LEU A 463 -29.45 -27.66 -16.48
N SER A 464 -30.21 -28.00 -15.44
CA SER A 464 -30.68 -29.35 -15.15
C SER A 464 -32.10 -29.67 -15.64
N SER A 465 -32.83 -28.69 -16.16
CA SER A 465 -34.20 -28.82 -16.69
C SER A 465 -34.21 -29.26 -18.14
#